data_AF-A0A4U8V3X6-F1
#
_entry.id   AF-A0A4U8V3X6-F1
#
_cell.length_a   1.000
_cell.length_b   1.000
_cell.length_c   1.000
_cell.angle_alpha   90.00
_cell.angle_beta   90.00
_cell.angle_gamma   90.00
#
_symmetry.space_group_name_H-M   'P 1'
#
loop_
_entity.id
_entity.type
_entity.pdbx_description
1 polymer ?
#
loop_
_entity_poly.entity_id
_entity_poly.type
_entity_poly.pdbx_seq_one_letter_code
_entity_poly.pdbx_strand_id
1 'polypeptide(L)'
;MKVTPNPVEQSRNASLIYHNDKGYVFEGFSVFFHRKLPQFFPQTPVNKLSQEFEVVFIEEKAPEQFTVHDLESFHTYMFDHLLEMYDLNRRAKDVFDGCPVYHCMPRFVFKDYATEAVEVLPMSAVLHHIAGAFQPVFDDRLVQKIRRDENLFHNMSSHMKGQIFVNPSKRPATIRVDLIERQDPYTKSVNKDFHPVLTHIGLRPSVYTFSAKPAYQQAMKKYLRTRHLMSLQGKLSYEDKQKLVEQEANIRKLKAEAQHKRDMVMSVTSRGFYSTTFYPDIVQHAVLLTLACSHVRYHWCLETFEKRIGYSFKNRTLLELALTHPSFRANYGTNSDHTRNALANCGLRIDKARNDNRNSQVDRPSRKRGYENLREVMSMKGTEKAVLSPVHHNERLEFLGDSVIEFITTIHLFYMLTDLDEGALATYRSALVQNKHLAVLAKKIGLDEFMLYSHGPDLCHESDFRHAMANTYEAMMAAVYLDCDLNECDRIFADTLFMDEKEEKSKEKLAWTKLLDHPLKRDNPYGDRHLIPKIDSLQLLTQFEDSIGIKFKHIRVLAKAFTRRCIGYNNLTHGHNQRLEFLGDTVLQLVTTEYLYKHFPNHHEGHLSLTHVSRL
;
A
#
# COMPACT_ATOMS: atom_id res chain seq x y z
N MET A 1 -6.70 5.99 19.38
CA MET A 1 -6.15 6.19 18.02
C MET A 1 -5.76 7.64 17.89
N LYS A 2 -4.45 7.92 17.75
CA LYS A 2 -3.92 9.26 17.53
C LYS A 2 -3.65 9.44 16.03
N VAL A 3 -3.95 10.63 15.52
CA VAL A 3 -3.71 10.99 14.12
C VAL A 3 -2.79 12.22 14.09
N THR A 4 -1.68 12.13 13.37
CA THR A 4 -0.69 13.21 13.23
C THR A 4 -0.44 13.54 11.76
N PRO A 5 -0.60 14.82 11.32
CA PRO A 5 -1.13 15.97 12.05
C PRO A 5 -2.62 15.80 12.38
N ASN A 6 -3.10 16.43 13.46
CA ASN A 6 -4.49 16.29 13.88
C ASN A 6 -5.43 16.99 12.87
N PRO A 7 -6.42 16.29 12.29
CA PRO A 7 -7.44 16.90 11.43
C PRO A 7 -8.15 18.12 12.04
N VAL A 8 -8.27 18.16 13.37
CA VAL A 8 -8.86 19.29 14.11
C VAL A 8 -8.04 20.57 13.91
N GLU A 9 -6.71 20.50 13.91
CA GLU A 9 -5.82 21.65 13.70
C GLU A 9 -5.90 22.19 12.26
N GLN A 10 -6.34 21.35 11.33
CA GLN A 10 -6.57 21.74 9.94
C GLN A 10 -7.96 22.34 9.72
N SER A 11 -8.90 22.07 10.64
CA SER A 11 -10.23 22.66 10.62
C SER A 11 -10.23 24.04 11.26
N ARG A 12 -11.11 24.94 10.79
CA ARG A 12 -11.33 26.23 11.45
C ARG A 12 -12.11 26.08 12.76
N ASN A 13 -12.98 25.08 12.82
CA ASN A 13 -13.87 24.80 13.95
C ASN A 13 -13.73 23.32 14.33
N ALA A 14 -13.71 23.04 15.63
CA ALA A 14 -13.67 21.69 16.18
C ALA A 14 -15.06 21.27 16.69
N SER A 15 -15.35 19.97 16.64
CA SER A 15 -16.54 19.41 17.30
C SER A 15 -16.42 19.56 18.82
N LEU A 16 -17.37 20.28 19.41
CA LEU A 16 -17.37 20.62 20.84
C LEU A 16 -18.72 20.27 21.49
N ILE A 17 -18.66 19.66 22.66
CA ILE A 17 -19.83 19.30 23.47
C ILE A 17 -19.72 20.00 24.83
N TYR A 18 -20.78 20.71 25.23
CA TYR A 18 -20.88 21.29 26.57
C TYR A 18 -21.56 20.31 27.53
N HIS A 19 -20.94 20.04 28.67
CA HIS A 19 -21.49 19.24 29.75
C HIS A 19 -21.04 19.82 31.10
N ASN A 20 -21.97 20.05 32.03
CA ASN A 20 -21.71 20.65 33.35
C ASN A 20 -20.83 21.93 33.27
N ASP A 21 -21.20 22.86 32.38
CA ASP A 21 -20.50 24.13 32.12
C ASP A 21 -19.05 24.02 31.60
N LYS A 22 -18.59 22.81 31.27
CA LYS A 22 -17.30 22.56 30.61
C LYS A 22 -17.48 22.25 29.13
N GLY A 23 -16.59 22.77 28.28
CA GLY A 23 -16.57 22.48 26.84
C GLY A 23 -15.53 21.40 26.51
N TYR A 24 -15.99 20.23 26.07
CA TYR A 24 -15.14 19.10 25.69
C TYR A 24 -14.91 19.11 24.17
N VAL A 25 -13.66 19.05 23.75
CA VAL A 25 -13.25 19.09 22.33
C VAL A 25 -12.98 17.68 21.83
N PHE A 26 -13.37 17.38 20.60
CA PHE A 26 -13.08 16.10 19.96
C PHE A 26 -11.57 15.88 19.74
N GLU A 27 -11.02 14.75 20.19
CA GLU A 27 -9.59 14.39 20.08
C GLU A 27 -9.38 13.04 19.35
N GLY A 28 -10.40 12.52 18.66
CA GLY A 28 -10.33 11.27 17.90
C GLY A 28 -11.11 10.13 18.53
N PHE A 29 -10.68 8.88 18.30
CA PHE A 29 -11.40 7.67 18.73
C PHE A 29 -10.58 6.81 19.68
N SER A 30 -11.22 6.33 20.75
CA SER A 30 -10.78 5.15 21.50
C SER A 30 -11.31 3.90 20.80
N VAL A 31 -10.46 2.89 20.63
CA VAL A 31 -10.80 1.65 19.92
C VAL A 31 -10.57 0.49 20.86
N PHE A 32 -11.57 -0.39 20.98
CA PHE A 32 -11.53 -1.56 21.83
C PHE A 32 -11.52 -2.81 20.95
N PHE A 33 -10.46 -3.60 21.07
CA PHE A 33 -10.31 -4.87 20.38
C PHE A 33 -10.53 -6.02 21.38
N HIS A 34 -11.20 -7.10 20.95
CA HIS A 34 -11.33 -8.32 21.78
C HIS A 34 -10.04 -9.13 21.88
N ARG A 35 -9.08 -8.85 21.00
CA ARG A 35 -7.77 -9.48 20.95
C ARG A 35 -6.70 -8.41 21.13
N LYS A 36 -5.63 -8.74 21.86
CA LYS A 36 -4.47 -7.85 21.97
C LYS A 36 -3.84 -7.62 20.59
N LEU A 37 -3.31 -6.42 20.40
CA LEU A 37 -2.53 -6.11 19.22
C LEU A 37 -1.28 -7.02 19.16
N PRO A 38 -0.81 -7.40 17.97
CA PRO A 38 0.40 -8.20 17.85
C PRO A 38 1.62 -7.49 18.45
N GLN A 39 2.54 -8.26 19.02
CA GLN A 39 3.75 -7.73 19.68
C GLN A 39 4.61 -6.87 18.74
N PHE A 40 4.75 -7.30 17.48
CA PHE A 40 5.39 -6.54 16.42
C PHE A 40 4.30 -6.13 15.43
N PHE A 41 3.77 -4.92 15.58
CA PHE A 41 2.72 -4.37 14.74
C PHE A 41 3.16 -3.03 14.15
N PRO A 42 3.28 -2.92 12.81
CA PRO A 42 3.55 -1.64 12.19
C PRO A 42 2.29 -0.79 12.31
N GLN A 43 2.39 0.34 13.01
CA GLN A 43 1.22 1.12 13.37
C GLN A 43 0.62 1.87 12.19
N THR A 44 1.45 2.24 11.22
CA THR A 44 1.07 3.07 10.09
C THR A 44 0.65 2.20 8.90
N PRO A 45 -0.65 2.19 8.53
CA PRO A 45 -1.09 1.47 7.35
C PRO A 45 -0.47 2.08 6.09
N VAL A 46 -0.22 1.29 5.05
CA VAL A 46 0.29 1.82 3.77
C VAL A 46 -0.87 2.27 2.88
N ASN A 47 -1.11 3.58 2.75
CA ASN A 47 -2.17 4.15 1.92
C ASN A 47 -1.84 5.61 1.50
N LYS A 48 -2.52 6.13 0.46
CA LYS A 48 -2.44 7.53 0.06
C LYS A 48 -2.83 8.50 1.19
N LEU A 49 -3.81 8.13 2.02
CA LEU A 49 -4.18 8.93 3.19
C LEU A 49 -3.13 8.85 4.30
N SER A 50 -2.40 7.74 4.44
CA SER A 50 -1.40 7.60 5.50
C SER A 50 -0.08 8.33 5.20
N GLN A 51 0.14 8.66 3.92
CA GLN A 51 1.18 9.61 3.53
C GLN A 51 0.88 11.05 4.00
N GLU A 52 -0.40 11.37 4.28
CA GLU A 52 -0.81 12.66 4.85
C GLU A 52 -1.03 12.61 6.36
N PHE A 53 -1.47 11.46 6.87
CA PHE A 53 -1.86 11.25 8.27
C PHE A 53 -1.21 9.99 8.82
N GLU A 54 -0.33 10.16 9.78
CA GLU A 54 0.20 9.05 10.55
C GLU A 54 -0.84 8.63 11.60
N VAL A 55 -1.28 7.37 11.53
CA VAL A 55 -2.25 6.81 12.49
C VAL A 55 -1.50 5.87 13.42
N VAL A 56 -1.63 6.12 14.72
CA VAL A 56 -0.88 5.43 15.78
C VAL A 56 -1.88 4.93 16.83
N PHE A 57 -1.74 3.67 17.22
CA PHE A 57 -2.47 3.10 18.35
C PHE A 57 -1.60 3.19 19.60
N ILE A 58 -2.05 3.97 20.56
CA ILE A 58 -1.41 4.15 21.86
C ILE A 58 -2.26 3.41 22.89
N GLU A 59 -1.65 2.51 23.65
CA GLU A 59 -2.32 1.81 24.73
C GLU A 59 -2.50 2.76 25.92
N GLU A 60 -3.76 3.00 26.29
CA GLU A 60 -4.15 3.84 27.43
C GLU A 60 -5.07 3.03 28.36
N LYS A 61 -5.23 3.50 29.59
CA LYS A 61 -6.22 2.93 30.51
C LYS A 61 -7.61 3.08 29.90
N ALA A 62 -8.41 2.01 29.96
CA ALA A 62 -9.76 2.03 29.45
C ALA A 62 -10.61 3.05 30.25
N PRO A 63 -11.40 3.91 29.58
CA PRO A 63 -12.35 4.78 30.26
C PRO A 63 -13.43 3.91 30.94
N GLU A 64 -13.87 4.27 32.14
CA GLU A 64 -14.79 3.42 32.91
C GLU A 64 -16.27 3.63 32.55
N GLN A 65 -16.63 4.79 31.99
CA GLN A 65 -18.01 5.25 31.86
C GLN A 65 -18.57 5.08 30.44
N PHE A 66 -18.68 3.83 29.98
CA PHE A 66 -19.35 3.47 28.73
C PHE A 66 -20.04 2.11 28.82
N THR A 67 -21.05 1.87 27.98
CA THR A 67 -21.62 0.53 27.76
C THR A 67 -21.38 0.08 26.32
N VAL A 68 -21.25 -1.23 26.09
CA VAL A 68 -21.02 -1.77 24.73
C VAL A 68 -22.20 -1.44 23.80
N HIS A 69 -23.42 -1.45 24.32
CA HIS A 69 -24.60 -1.09 23.53
C HIS A 69 -24.53 0.35 23.02
N ASP A 70 -24.13 1.30 23.88
CA ASP A 70 -23.98 2.71 23.50
C ASP A 70 -22.95 2.90 22.37
N LEU A 71 -21.84 2.14 22.41
CA LEU A 71 -20.81 2.18 21.36
C LEU A 71 -21.34 1.66 20.02
N GLU A 72 -22.13 0.59 20.05
CA GLU A 72 -22.73 0.02 18.84
C GLU A 72 -23.80 0.94 18.24
N SER A 73 -24.66 1.54 19.08
CA SER A 73 -25.64 2.53 18.64
C SER A 73 -24.96 3.74 17.99
N PHE A 74 -23.87 4.24 18.57
CA PHE A 74 -23.09 5.31 17.98
C PHE A 74 -22.44 4.89 16.66
N HIS A 75 -21.89 3.68 16.57
CA HIS A 75 -21.30 3.18 15.34
C HIS A 75 -22.34 3.14 14.21
N THR A 76 -23.51 2.54 14.44
CA THR A 76 -24.59 2.49 13.44
C THR A 76 -25.05 3.89 13.03
N TYR A 77 -25.18 4.82 13.97
CA TYR A 77 -25.50 6.20 13.67
C TYR A 77 -24.43 6.87 12.78
N MET A 78 -23.16 6.78 13.15
CA MET A 78 -22.08 7.46 12.44
C MET A 78 -21.77 6.82 11.08
N PHE A 79 -21.56 5.51 11.03
CA PHE A 79 -21.06 4.84 9.83
C PHE A 79 -22.18 4.48 8.84
N ASP A 80 -23.35 4.05 9.32
CA ASP A 80 -24.43 3.60 8.43
C ASP A 80 -25.34 4.77 8.04
N HIS A 81 -25.76 5.60 9.02
CA HIS A 81 -26.70 6.69 8.75
C HIS A 81 -26.04 7.99 8.30
N LEU A 82 -24.94 8.41 8.94
CA LEU A 82 -24.26 9.65 8.55
C LEU A 82 -23.32 9.45 7.35
N LEU A 83 -22.47 8.42 7.36
CA LEU A 83 -21.46 8.25 6.30
C LEU A 83 -21.88 7.30 5.15
N GLU A 84 -22.99 6.59 5.29
CA GLU A 84 -23.49 5.63 4.27
C GLU A 84 -22.43 4.58 3.87
N MET A 85 -21.66 4.07 4.84
CA MET A 85 -20.62 3.04 4.65
C MET A 85 -21.19 1.63 4.72
N TYR A 86 -22.16 1.30 3.87
CA TYR A 86 -22.89 0.03 3.92
C TYR A 86 -22.03 -1.23 3.74
N ASP A 87 -20.92 -1.14 3.00
CA ASP A 87 -20.00 -2.26 2.79
C ASP A 87 -19.02 -2.50 3.96
N LEU A 88 -19.09 -1.70 5.04
CA LEU A 88 -18.17 -1.81 6.18
C LEU A 88 -18.54 -2.99 7.09
N ASN A 89 -18.02 -4.17 6.75
CA ASN A 89 -18.23 -5.36 7.55
C ASN A 89 -17.21 -5.48 8.70
N ARG A 90 -17.70 -5.31 9.94
CA ARG A 90 -16.92 -5.53 11.18
C ARG A 90 -16.93 -6.97 11.67
N ARG A 91 -17.68 -7.87 11.02
CA ARG A 91 -17.74 -9.30 11.33
C ARG A 91 -16.95 -10.12 10.30
N ALA A 92 -16.74 -11.40 10.62
CA ALA A 92 -16.21 -12.35 9.66
C ALA A 92 -17.18 -12.55 8.49
N LYS A 93 -16.64 -12.96 7.35
CA LYS A 93 -17.45 -13.27 6.16
C LYS A 93 -18.48 -14.36 6.51
N ASP A 94 -19.72 -14.18 6.05
CA ASP A 94 -20.84 -15.11 6.25
C ASP A 94 -21.28 -15.29 7.73
N VAL A 95 -20.82 -14.43 8.65
CA VAL A 95 -21.23 -14.41 10.06
C VAL A 95 -22.14 -13.21 10.31
N PHE A 96 -23.43 -13.49 10.52
CA PHE A 96 -24.46 -12.46 10.70
C PHE A 96 -24.76 -12.12 12.17
N ASP A 97 -24.52 -13.07 13.08
CA ASP A 97 -24.76 -12.92 14.52
C ASP A 97 -23.43 -12.88 15.31
N GLY A 98 -23.44 -12.23 16.46
CA GLY A 98 -22.28 -12.09 17.34
C GLY A 98 -21.65 -10.69 17.40
N CYS A 99 -20.66 -10.57 18.29
CA CYS A 99 -19.95 -9.32 18.57
C CYS A 99 -19.03 -8.92 17.39
N PRO A 100 -18.96 -7.64 17.01
CA PRO A 100 -18.00 -7.18 16.00
C PRO A 100 -16.55 -7.34 16.48
N VAL A 101 -15.60 -7.30 15.54
CA VAL A 101 -14.16 -7.44 15.84
C VAL A 101 -13.62 -6.31 16.72
N TYR A 102 -14.20 -5.11 16.62
CA TYR A 102 -13.83 -3.94 17.40
C TYR A 102 -15.03 -3.04 17.69
N HIS A 103 -14.90 -2.28 18.78
CA HIS A 103 -15.79 -1.18 19.14
C HIS A 103 -15.03 0.15 19.11
N CYS A 104 -15.74 1.25 18.87
CA CYS A 104 -15.14 2.58 18.87
C CYS A 104 -15.95 3.56 19.72
N MET A 105 -15.26 4.40 20.48
CA MET A 105 -15.83 5.46 21.29
C MET A 105 -15.23 6.81 20.84
N PRO A 106 -16.05 7.83 20.52
CA PRO A 106 -15.54 9.17 20.27
C PRO A 106 -14.97 9.77 21.56
N ARG A 107 -13.75 10.31 21.50
CA ARG A 107 -13.13 10.99 22.64
C ARG A 107 -13.42 12.48 22.58
N PHE A 108 -14.23 12.95 23.52
CA PHE A 108 -14.38 14.36 23.82
C PHE A 108 -13.64 14.65 25.11
N VAL A 109 -12.67 15.55 25.05
CA VAL A 109 -11.69 15.78 26.10
C VAL A 109 -11.76 17.22 26.58
N PHE A 110 -11.78 17.39 27.90
CA PHE A 110 -11.55 18.66 28.56
C PHE A 110 -10.14 18.65 29.17
N LYS A 111 -9.32 19.63 28.80
CA LYS A 111 -7.97 19.80 29.34
C LYS A 111 -8.01 20.95 30.33
N ASP A 112 -7.81 20.65 31.60
CA ASP A 112 -7.68 21.68 32.62
C ASP A 112 -6.25 22.21 32.63
N TYR A 113 -6.06 23.44 32.16
CA TYR A 113 -4.75 24.08 32.10
C TYR A 113 -4.15 24.37 33.48
N ALA A 114 -4.94 24.36 34.56
CA ALA A 114 -4.44 24.59 35.91
C ALA A 114 -3.84 23.32 36.54
N THR A 115 -4.37 22.14 36.23
CA THR A 115 -4.00 20.86 36.85
C THR A 115 -3.33 19.88 35.89
N GLU A 116 -3.25 20.22 34.60
CA GLU A 116 -2.88 19.33 33.49
C GLU A 116 -3.72 18.02 33.42
N ALA A 117 -4.86 17.98 34.14
CA ALA A 117 -5.75 16.83 34.13
C ALA A 117 -6.54 16.78 32.81
N VAL A 118 -6.64 15.56 32.28
CA VAL A 118 -7.37 15.26 31.05
C VAL A 118 -8.64 14.49 31.42
N GLU A 119 -9.79 15.12 31.26
CA GLU A 119 -11.10 14.53 31.56
C GLU A 119 -11.78 14.08 30.26
N VAL A 120 -12.21 12.81 30.20
CA VAL A 120 -12.92 12.24 29.05
C VAL A 120 -14.41 12.23 29.33
N LEU A 121 -15.21 12.73 28.38
CA LEU A 121 -16.66 12.79 28.50
C LEU A 121 -17.28 11.36 28.50
N PRO A 122 -18.27 11.07 29.37
CA PRO A 122 -18.97 9.79 29.40
C PRO A 122 -19.75 9.54 28.10
N MET A 123 -19.86 8.27 27.69
CA MET A 123 -20.57 7.93 26.44
C MET A 123 -22.06 8.28 26.48
N SER A 124 -22.70 8.15 27.65
CA SER A 124 -24.10 8.51 27.84
C SER A 124 -24.35 10.01 27.60
N ALA A 125 -23.43 10.88 27.99
CA ALA A 125 -23.51 12.32 27.74
C ALA A 125 -23.36 12.64 26.25
N VAL A 126 -22.49 11.93 25.54
CA VAL A 126 -22.35 12.05 24.08
C VAL A 126 -23.66 11.67 23.37
N LEU A 127 -24.26 10.54 23.73
CA LEU A 127 -25.53 10.10 23.12
C LEU A 127 -26.69 11.06 23.44
N HIS A 128 -26.79 11.54 24.69
CA HIS A 128 -27.77 12.56 25.04
C HIS A 128 -27.57 13.86 24.24
N HIS A 129 -26.32 14.27 24.00
CA HIS A 129 -26.04 15.42 23.15
C HIS A 129 -26.48 15.18 21.71
N ILE A 130 -26.17 14.03 21.12
CA ILE A 130 -26.58 13.66 19.75
C ILE A 130 -28.11 13.63 19.63
N ALA A 131 -28.79 12.99 20.58
CA ALA A 131 -30.25 12.91 20.59
C ALA A 131 -30.91 14.29 20.76
N GLY A 132 -30.34 15.14 21.63
CA GLY A 132 -30.82 16.52 21.82
C GLY A 132 -30.50 17.44 20.63
N ALA A 133 -29.39 17.20 19.94
CA ALA A 133 -28.95 17.96 18.76
C ALA A 133 -29.79 17.67 17.52
N PHE A 134 -30.43 16.50 17.44
CA PHE A 134 -31.27 16.08 16.32
C PHE A 134 -32.59 16.85 16.27
N GLN A 135 -32.50 18.12 15.93
CA GLN A 135 -33.60 19.05 15.73
C GLN A 135 -33.55 19.62 14.31
N PRO A 136 -34.70 20.01 13.73
CA PRO A 136 -34.70 20.68 12.43
C PRO A 136 -33.85 21.95 12.52
N VAL A 137 -32.93 22.14 11.56
CA VAL A 137 -32.00 23.29 11.58
C VAL A 137 -32.77 24.61 11.56
N PHE A 138 -33.85 24.65 10.78
CA PHE A 138 -34.75 25.80 10.68
C PHE A 138 -36.21 25.34 10.78
N ASP A 139 -36.77 25.42 11.98
CA ASP A 139 -38.20 25.28 12.22
C ASP A 139 -38.99 26.46 11.64
N ASP A 140 -40.25 26.23 11.25
CA ASP A 140 -41.14 27.26 10.68
C ASP A 140 -41.25 28.51 11.57
N ARG A 141 -41.20 28.34 12.89
CA ARG A 141 -41.20 29.45 13.87
C ARG A 141 -39.91 30.26 13.81
N LEU A 142 -38.77 29.60 13.69
CA LEU A 142 -37.46 30.23 13.62
C LEU A 142 -37.28 30.95 12.28
N VAL A 143 -37.76 30.34 11.20
CA VAL A 143 -37.82 30.91 9.85
C VAL A 143 -38.58 32.24 9.86
N GLN A 144 -39.73 32.32 10.53
CA GLN A 144 -40.48 33.58 10.66
C GLN A 144 -39.73 34.67 11.42
N LYS A 145 -38.95 34.30 12.45
CA LYS A 145 -38.09 35.24 13.19
C LYS A 145 -36.93 35.74 12.33
N ILE A 146 -36.24 34.83 11.65
CA ILE A 146 -35.16 35.13 10.70
C ILE A 146 -35.64 36.03 9.56
N ARG A 147 -36.89 35.87 9.12
CA ARG A 147 -37.48 36.75 8.10
C ARG A 147 -37.57 38.21 8.56
N ARG A 148 -37.60 38.48 9.88
CA ARG A 148 -37.71 39.83 10.45
C ARG A 148 -36.37 40.38 10.93
N ASP A 149 -35.50 39.53 11.46
CA ASP A 149 -34.23 39.92 12.09
C ASP A 149 -33.02 39.36 11.33
N GLU A 150 -32.24 40.25 10.72
CA GLU A 150 -31.03 39.91 9.96
C GLU A 150 -29.82 39.64 10.86
N ASN A 151 -29.69 40.35 11.98
CA ASN A 151 -28.56 40.19 12.90
C ASN A 151 -28.62 38.81 13.57
N LEU A 152 -29.82 38.39 13.96
CA LEU A 152 -30.05 37.04 14.49
C LEU A 152 -29.65 35.96 13.49
N PHE A 153 -29.99 36.12 12.21
CA PHE A 153 -29.57 35.21 11.16
C PHE A 153 -28.05 35.17 10.97
N HIS A 154 -27.39 36.33 10.96
CA HIS A 154 -25.94 36.40 10.80
C HIS A 154 -25.20 35.69 11.95
N ASN A 155 -25.65 35.90 13.19
CA ASN A 155 -25.07 35.26 14.36
C ASN A 155 -25.25 33.74 14.33
N MET A 156 -26.46 33.26 14.01
CA MET A 156 -26.73 31.82 13.91
C MET A 156 -25.98 31.15 12.76
N SER A 157 -26.04 31.74 11.57
CA SER A 157 -25.37 31.19 10.38
C SER A 157 -23.85 31.11 10.56
N SER A 158 -23.25 32.06 11.26
CA SER A 158 -21.80 32.05 11.55
C SER A 158 -21.38 30.86 12.41
N HIS A 159 -22.20 30.46 13.41
CA HIS A 159 -21.92 29.30 14.26
C HIS A 159 -22.18 27.97 13.52
N MET A 160 -23.24 27.92 12.71
CA MET A 160 -23.62 26.75 11.92
C MET A 160 -22.72 26.50 10.71
N LYS A 161 -21.93 27.49 10.30
CA LYS A 161 -21.07 27.42 9.13
C LYS A 161 -20.01 26.32 9.30
N GLY A 162 -19.94 25.44 8.31
CA GLY A 162 -19.00 24.32 8.27
C GLY A 162 -19.47 23.07 9.00
N GLN A 163 -20.66 23.06 9.62
CA GLN A 163 -21.25 21.87 10.24
C GLN A 163 -21.81 20.91 9.21
N ILE A 164 -22.06 19.67 9.65
CA ILE A 164 -22.69 18.62 8.85
C ILE A 164 -24.18 18.59 9.18
N PHE A 165 -25.02 18.64 8.15
CA PHE A 165 -26.47 18.48 8.27
C PHE A 165 -26.92 17.21 7.58
N VAL A 166 -27.97 16.60 8.14
CA VAL A 166 -28.55 15.35 7.66
C VAL A 166 -29.99 15.55 7.22
N ASN A 167 -30.35 14.95 6.10
CA ASN A 167 -31.71 14.84 5.62
C ASN A 167 -31.99 13.37 5.28
N PRO A 168 -32.66 12.63 6.19
CA PRO A 168 -32.91 11.20 6.01
C PRO A 168 -33.67 10.84 4.72
N SER A 169 -34.47 11.78 4.20
CA SER A 169 -35.32 11.60 3.03
C SER A 169 -34.60 11.82 1.69
N LYS A 170 -33.34 12.25 1.71
CA LYS A 170 -32.54 12.54 0.50
C LYS A 170 -31.31 11.63 0.41
N ARG A 171 -30.75 11.56 -0.79
CA ARG A 171 -29.45 10.92 -1.07
C ARG A 171 -28.57 11.90 -1.87
N PRO A 172 -27.35 12.21 -1.43
CA PRO A 172 -26.73 11.79 -0.17
C PRO A 172 -27.51 12.30 1.05
N ALA A 173 -27.58 11.49 2.12
CA ALA A 173 -28.30 11.89 3.33
C ALA A 173 -27.61 13.05 4.04
N THR A 174 -26.29 13.09 4.03
CA THR A 174 -25.47 14.06 4.77
C THR A 174 -24.70 14.98 3.83
N ILE A 175 -24.64 16.26 4.19
CA ILE A 175 -23.83 17.26 3.49
C ILE A 175 -23.15 18.18 4.49
N ARG A 176 -21.91 18.57 4.20
CA ARG A 176 -21.24 19.70 4.87
C ARG A 176 -21.81 21.01 4.34
N VAL A 177 -22.23 21.91 5.20
CA VAL A 177 -22.74 23.22 4.78
C VAL A 177 -21.67 24.28 4.91
N ASP A 178 -21.22 24.84 3.79
CA ASP A 178 -20.15 25.84 3.78
C ASP A 178 -20.68 27.28 3.85
N LEU A 179 -21.87 27.51 3.30
CA LEU A 179 -22.53 28.81 3.29
C LEU A 179 -24.02 28.62 3.54
N ILE A 180 -24.61 29.53 4.31
CA ILE A 180 -26.04 29.60 4.57
C ILE A 180 -26.50 30.96 4.10
N GLU A 181 -27.30 30.98 3.04
CA GLU A 181 -27.79 32.20 2.44
C GLU A 181 -29.26 32.40 2.76
N ARG A 182 -29.60 33.64 3.12
CA ARG A 182 -30.98 34.07 3.26
C ARG A 182 -31.48 34.47 1.88
N GLN A 183 -32.55 33.85 1.40
CA GLN A 183 -33.20 34.32 0.17
C GLN A 183 -33.82 35.69 0.40
N ASP A 184 -33.93 36.50 -0.65
CA ASP A 184 -34.69 37.76 -0.56
C ASP A 184 -36.18 37.44 -0.35
N PRO A 185 -36.82 37.98 0.71
CA PRO A 185 -38.22 37.70 1.00
C PRO A 185 -39.22 38.34 0.00
N TYR A 186 -38.73 39.06 -1.02
CA TYR A 186 -39.51 39.86 -1.97
C TYR A 186 -39.32 39.46 -3.45
N THR A 187 -38.60 38.39 -3.76
CA THR A 187 -38.45 37.89 -5.14
C THR A 187 -39.80 37.37 -5.65
N LYS A 188 -40.22 37.82 -6.84
CA LYS A 188 -41.60 37.75 -7.40
C LYS A 188 -42.18 36.35 -7.70
N SER A 189 -41.60 35.25 -7.23
CA SER A 189 -42.16 33.91 -7.42
C SER A 189 -42.29 33.17 -6.09
N VAL A 190 -43.54 33.08 -5.63
CA VAL A 190 -44.05 32.11 -4.65
C VAL A 190 -43.73 32.40 -3.18
N ASN A 191 -44.62 33.19 -2.58
CA ASN A 191 -44.75 33.48 -1.16
C ASN A 191 -45.28 32.27 -0.33
N LYS A 192 -44.81 31.04 -0.57
CA LYS A 192 -45.31 29.85 0.15
C LYS A 192 -44.33 29.08 1.03
N ASP A 193 -43.01 29.14 0.82
CA ASP A 193 -42.05 28.45 1.70
C ASP A 193 -40.70 29.19 1.72
N PHE A 194 -40.60 30.27 2.51
CA PHE A 194 -39.32 30.97 2.74
C PHE A 194 -38.42 30.08 3.60
N HIS A 195 -37.34 29.51 3.06
CA HIS A 195 -36.34 28.78 3.83
C HIS A 195 -34.94 29.20 3.40
N PRO A 196 -33.97 29.34 4.34
CA PRO A 196 -32.58 29.57 4.00
C PRO A 196 -32.04 28.51 3.04
N VAL A 197 -31.15 28.91 2.15
CA VAL A 197 -30.46 28.03 1.20
C VAL A 197 -29.14 27.60 1.82
N LEU A 198 -28.90 26.30 1.81
CA LEU A 198 -27.66 25.67 2.24
C LEU A 198 -26.81 25.43 1.00
N THR A 199 -25.60 25.98 0.97
CA THR A 199 -24.67 25.79 -0.13
C THR A 199 -23.48 24.96 0.33
N HIS A 200 -23.28 23.84 -0.35
CA HIS A 200 -22.14 22.94 -0.20
C HIS A 200 -21.15 23.15 -1.35
N ILE A 201 -19.87 23.31 -1.02
CA ILE A 201 -18.78 23.49 -1.98
C ILE A 201 -17.87 22.25 -1.90
N GLY A 202 -18.19 21.27 -2.73
CA GLY A 202 -17.54 19.97 -2.75
C GLY A 202 -16.69 19.73 -3.99
N LEU A 203 -16.12 18.53 -4.05
CA LEU A 203 -15.43 18.01 -5.23
C LEU A 203 -16.27 16.89 -5.83
N ARG A 204 -16.52 16.96 -7.13
CA ARG A 204 -17.12 15.86 -7.88
C ARG A 204 -16.09 14.73 -8.06
N PRO A 205 -16.49 13.46 -7.90
CA PRO A 205 -15.64 12.33 -8.25
C PRO A 205 -15.12 12.46 -9.69
N SER A 206 -13.83 12.17 -9.91
CA SER A 206 -13.15 12.38 -11.19
C SER A 206 -13.83 11.64 -12.36
N VAL A 207 -14.44 10.49 -12.08
CA VAL A 207 -15.18 9.65 -13.03
C VAL A 207 -16.34 10.40 -13.68
N TYR A 208 -17.00 11.31 -12.95
CA TYR A 208 -18.13 12.10 -13.46
C TYR A 208 -17.73 13.48 -13.99
N THR A 209 -16.44 13.77 -14.08
CA THR A 209 -15.94 15.03 -14.62
C THR A 209 -15.71 14.93 -16.12
N PHE A 210 -15.61 16.07 -16.79
CA PHE A 210 -15.24 16.11 -18.22
C PHE A 210 -13.91 15.40 -18.52
N SER A 211 -13.03 15.21 -17.53
CA SER A 211 -11.75 14.52 -17.69
C SER A 211 -11.90 13.03 -18.00
N ALA A 212 -13.04 12.43 -17.65
CA ALA A 212 -13.37 11.05 -17.97
C ALA A 212 -13.95 10.88 -19.38
N LYS A 213 -14.41 11.97 -20.03
CA LYS A 213 -15.02 11.88 -21.36
C LYS A 213 -13.99 11.42 -22.40
N PRO A 214 -14.31 10.42 -23.26
CA PRO A 214 -13.38 9.88 -24.25
C PRO A 214 -12.80 10.96 -25.18
N ALA A 215 -13.63 11.90 -25.65
CA ALA A 215 -13.20 12.98 -26.52
C ALA A 215 -12.09 13.85 -25.91
N TYR A 216 -12.21 14.21 -24.62
CA TYR A 216 -11.19 14.97 -23.91
C TYR A 216 -9.91 14.15 -23.70
N GLN A 217 -10.04 12.88 -23.32
CA GLN A 217 -8.89 11.99 -23.12
C GLN A 217 -8.09 11.76 -24.40
N GLN A 218 -8.77 11.55 -25.52
CA GLN A 218 -8.14 11.41 -26.83
C GLN A 218 -7.43 12.70 -27.25
N ALA A 219 -8.10 13.85 -27.12
CA ALA A 219 -7.50 15.16 -27.42
C ALA A 219 -6.25 15.42 -26.57
N MET A 220 -6.32 15.15 -25.26
CA MET A 220 -5.20 15.29 -24.34
C MET A 220 -4.05 14.33 -24.65
N LYS A 221 -4.33 13.04 -24.95
CA LYS A 221 -3.32 12.06 -25.39
C LYS A 221 -2.63 12.51 -26.67
N LYS A 222 -3.39 13.02 -27.65
CA LYS A 222 -2.85 13.53 -28.91
C LYS A 222 -1.92 14.72 -28.66
N TYR A 223 -2.35 15.69 -27.85
CA TYR A 223 -1.55 16.84 -27.46
C TYR A 223 -0.25 16.46 -26.77
N LEU A 224 -0.31 15.59 -25.75
CA LEU A 224 0.89 15.13 -25.04
C LEU A 224 1.86 14.37 -25.96
N ARG A 225 1.33 13.54 -26.87
CA ARG A 225 2.15 12.82 -27.86
C ARG A 225 2.82 13.79 -28.83
N THR A 226 2.09 14.75 -29.39
CA THR A 226 2.65 15.77 -30.28
C THR A 226 3.73 16.59 -29.56
N ARG A 227 3.46 17.05 -28.34
CA ARG A 227 4.44 17.76 -27.51
C ARG A 227 5.71 16.95 -27.24
N HIS A 228 5.59 15.65 -27.00
CA HIS A 228 6.74 14.78 -26.79
C HIS A 228 7.56 14.55 -28.08
N LEU A 229 6.89 14.36 -29.22
CA LEU A 229 7.59 14.25 -30.51
C LEU A 229 8.38 15.53 -30.83
N MET A 230 7.79 16.68 -30.52
CA MET A 230 8.45 17.98 -30.65
C MET A 230 9.67 18.15 -29.75
N SER A 231 9.63 17.66 -28.51
CA SER A 231 10.81 17.73 -27.62
C SER A 231 11.98 16.88 -28.10
N LEU A 232 11.72 15.86 -28.92
CA LEU A 232 12.76 15.05 -29.56
C LEU A 232 13.34 15.73 -30.81
N GLN A 233 12.60 16.66 -31.43
CA GLN A 233 13.04 17.39 -32.62
C GLN A 233 13.86 18.62 -32.22
N GLY A 234 15.13 18.66 -32.66
CA GLY A 234 16.03 19.79 -32.34
C GLY A 234 15.63 21.13 -32.98
N LYS A 235 14.87 21.12 -34.09
CA LYS A 235 14.31 22.34 -34.72
C LYS A 235 12.81 22.15 -34.95
N LEU A 236 12.02 23.03 -34.35
CA LEU A 236 10.57 23.00 -34.45
C LEU A 236 10.09 23.73 -35.72
N SER A 237 9.36 23.03 -36.59
CA SER A 237 8.67 23.65 -37.73
C SER A 237 7.59 24.61 -37.24
N TYR A 238 7.34 25.68 -38.01
CA TYR A 238 6.25 26.62 -37.72
C TYR A 238 4.88 25.93 -37.75
N GLU A 239 4.67 25.00 -38.68
CA GLU A 239 3.43 24.21 -38.79
C GLU A 239 3.15 23.38 -37.54
N ASP A 240 4.19 22.77 -36.97
CA ASP A 240 4.02 21.93 -35.79
C ASP A 240 3.64 22.78 -34.57
N LYS A 241 4.23 23.98 -34.44
CA LYS A 241 3.84 24.95 -33.41
C LYS A 241 2.37 25.35 -33.57
N GLN A 242 1.92 25.61 -34.79
CA GLN A 242 0.52 25.92 -35.06
C GLN A 242 -0.41 24.75 -34.68
N LYS A 243 -0.08 23.51 -35.07
CA LYS A 243 -0.84 22.31 -34.67
C LYS A 243 -0.96 22.18 -33.15
N LEU A 244 0.09 22.51 -32.39
CA LEU A 244 0.05 22.43 -30.92
C LEU A 244 -0.87 23.51 -30.34
N VAL A 245 -0.81 24.73 -30.87
CA VAL A 245 -1.72 25.83 -30.48
C VAL A 245 -3.17 25.48 -30.80
N GLU A 246 -3.45 24.90 -31.97
CA GLU A 246 -4.79 24.43 -32.35
C GLU A 246 -5.30 23.32 -31.42
N GLN A 247 -4.46 22.33 -31.11
CA GLN A 247 -4.81 21.27 -30.17
C GLN A 247 -5.06 21.82 -28.77
N GLU A 248 -4.26 22.78 -28.31
CA GLU A 248 -4.45 23.45 -27.03
C GLU A 248 -5.76 24.26 -27.02
N ALA A 249 -6.06 24.98 -28.10
CA ALA A 249 -7.32 25.71 -28.26
C ALA A 249 -8.53 24.76 -28.23
N ASN A 250 -8.45 23.61 -28.89
CA ASN A 250 -9.50 22.58 -28.84
C ASN A 250 -9.68 22.03 -27.41
N ILE A 251 -8.61 21.74 -26.69
CA ILE A 251 -8.67 21.31 -25.29
C ILE A 251 -9.30 22.40 -24.41
N ARG A 252 -8.95 23.68 -24.62
CA ARG A 252 -9.56 24.81 -23.90
C ARG A 252 -11.05 24.95 -24.22
N LYS A 253 -11.46 24.76 -25.48
CA LYS A 253 -12.86 24.74 -25.90
C LYS A 253 -13.64 23.62 -25.19
N LEU A 254 -13.11 22.39 -25.22
CA LEU A 254 -13.71 21.25 -24.52
C LEU A 254 -13.81 21.47 -22.99
N LYS A 255 -12.86 22.19 -22.38
CA LYS A 255 -12.92 22.59 -20.96
C LYS A 255 -13.96 23.68 -20.69
N ALA A 256 -14.16 24.61 -21.63
CA ALA A 256 -15.14 25.70 -21.48
C ALA A 256 -16.58 25.19 -21.65
N GLU A 257 -16.81 24.31 -22.62
CA GLU A 257 -18.11 23.66 -22.89
C GLU A 257 -18.46 22.58 -21.85
N ALA A 258 -17.51 22.22 -20.98
CA ALA A 258 -17.72 21.22 -19.95
C ALA A 258 -18.68 21.72 -18.85
N GLN A 259 -19.93 21.26 -18.91
CA GLN A 259 -20.90 21.40 -17.83
C GLN A 259 -20.44 20.73 -16.51
N HIS A 260 -19.62 19.68 -16.61
CA HIS A 260 -19.22 18.87 -15.46
C HIS A 260 -17.77 19.13 -15.00
N LYS A 261 -17.55 20.32 -14.41
CA LYS A 261 -16.29 20.66 -13.74
C LYS A 261 -16.09 19.81 -12.47
N ARG A 262 -14.83 19.72 -12.01
CA ARG A 262 -14.46 19.00 -10.78
C ARG A 262 -14.95 19.72 -9.53
N ASP A 263 -14.94 21.05 -9.54
CA ASP A 263 -15.55 21.83 -8.47
C ASP A 263 -17.07 21.77 -8.61
N MET A 264 -17.74 21.43 -7.52
CA MET A 264 -19.18 21.35 -7.46
C MET A 264 -19.68 22.30 -6.38
N VAL A 265 -20.56 23.21 -6.76
CA VAL A 265 -21.35 24.01 -5.83
C VAL A 265 -22.78 23.49 -5.92
N MET A 266 -23.30 23.01 -4.81
CA MET A 266 -24.66 22.52 -4.69
C MET A 266 -25.41 23.38 -3.69
N SER A 267 -26.55 23.94 -4.10
CA SER A 267 -27.41 24.75 -3.25
C SER A 267 -28.75 24.06 -3.08
N VAL A 268 -29.14 23.80 -1.83
CA VAL A 268 -30.37 23.07 -1.47
C VAL A 268 -31.14 23.87 -0.44
N THR A 269 -32.47 23.82 -0.48
CA THR A 269 -33.30 24.41 0.58
C THR A 269 -33.06 23.70 1.91
N SER A 270 -33.02 24.45 3.01
CA SER A 270 -32.81 23.92 4.35
C SER A 270 -33.97 23.07 4.91
N ARG A 271 -35.07 22.95 4.17
CA ARG A 271 -36.26 22.20 4.61
C ARG A 271 -35.95 20.71 4.80
N GLY A 272 -36.31 20.19 5.97
CA GLY A 272 -36.13 18.79 6.34
C GLY A 272 -34.68 18.40 6.65
N PHE A 273 -33.77 19.37 6.79
CA PHE A 273 -32.45 19.14 7.33
C PHE A 273 -32.46 19.23 8.85
N TYR A 274 -31.74 18.30 9.48
CA TYR A 274 -31.53 18.21 10.91
C TYR A 274 -30.07 18.52 11.24
N SER A 275 -29.86 19.17 12.37
CA SER A 275 -28.51 19.45 12.87
C SER A 275 -27.90 18.18 13.46
N THR A 276 -26.61 17.99 13.24
CA THR A 276 -25.83 16.92 13.90
C THR A 276 -24.82 17.47 14.90
N THR A 277 -24.68 18.81 15.00
CA THR A 277 -23.64 19.58 15.74
C THR A 277 -22.18 19.24 15.43
N PHE A 278 -21.93 18.20 14.63
CA PHE A 278 -20.60 17.75 14.27
C PHE A 278 -20.01 18.54 13.10
N TYR A 279 -18.68 18.68 13.17
CA TYR A 279 -17.85 19.23 12.12
C TYR A 279 -17.17 18.10 11.31
N PRO A 280 -16.55 18.40 10.16
CA PRO A 280 -15.85 17.42 9.33
C PRO A 280 -14.65 16.72 9.99
N ASP A 281 -14.20 17.20 11.14
CA ASP A 281 -13.09 16.62 11.90
C ASP A 281 -13.40 15.18 12.34
N ILE A 282 -14.61 14.91 12.85
CA ILE A 282 -15.03 13.57 13.26
C ILE A 282 -15.13 12.62 12.06
N VAL A 283 -15.55 13.13 10.89
CA VAL A 283 -15.66 12.37 9.64
C VAL A 283 -14.28 11.93 9.14
N GLN A 284 -13.30 12.84 9.17
CA GLN A 284 -11.93 12.52 8.76
C GLN A 284 -11.34 11.43 9.66
N HIS A 285 -11.54 11.52 10.98
CA HIS A 285 -11.10 10.49 11.91
C HIS A 285 -11.84 9.17 11.72
N ALA A 286 -13.14 9.19 11.40
CA ALA A 286 -13.93 7.98 11.17
C ALA A 286 -13.42 7.21 9.93
N VAL A 287 -13.11 7.91 8.84
CA VAL A 287 -12.50 7.30 7.64
C VAL A 287 -11.11 6.73 7.93
N LEU A 288 -10.30 7.43 8.73
CA LEU A 288 -8.98 6.92 9.13
C LEU A 288 -9.09 5.71 10.07
N LEU A 289 -10.14 5.67 10.90
CA LEU A 289 -10.42 4.55 11.77
C LEU A 289 -10.74 3.27 11.00
N THR A 290 -11.52 3.33 9.92
CA THR A 290 -11.83 2.15 9.10
C THR A 290 -10.57 1.56 8.48
N LEU A 291 -9.68 2.41 7.99
CA LEU A 291 -8.38 2.02 7.46
C LEU A 291 -7.51 1.35 8.54
N ALA A 292 -7.38 1.99 9.70
CA ALA A 292 -6.55 1.49 10.79
C ALA A 292 -7.06 0.16 11.35
N CYS A 293 -8.38 -0.01 11.47
CA CYS A 293 -8.96 -1.28 11.91
C CYS A 293 -8.80 -2.40 10.88
N SER A 294 -8.91 -2.08 9.58
CA SER A 294 -8.61 -3.06 8.52
C SER A 294 -7.15 -3.51 8.56
N HIS A 295 -6.24 -2.59 8.85
CA HIS A 295 -4.81 -2.88 9.00
C HIS A 295 -4.52 -3.84 10.15
N VAL A 296 -5.12 -3.60 11.32
CA VAL A 296 -5.01 -4.49 12.48
C VAL A 296 -5.53 -5.90 12.14
N ARG A 297 -6.69 -5.99 11.47
CA ARG A 297 -7.26 -7.27 11.03
C ARG A 297 -6.31 -8.01 10.10
N TYR A 298 -5.73 -7.31 9.13
CA TYR A 298 -4.78 -7.90 8.20
C TYR A 298 -3.56 -8.46 8.92
N HIS A 299 -2.99 -7.75 9.89
CA HIS A 299 -1.86 -8.27 10.67
C HIS A 299 -2.21 -9.45 11.58
N TRP A 300 -3.45 -9.57 12.06
CA TRP A 300 -3.88 -10.81 12.72
C TRP A 300 -3.99 -11.97 11.74
N CYS A 301 -4.42 -11.73 10.50
CA CYS A 301 -4.38 -12.75 9.46
C CYS A 301 -2.92 -13.16 9.15
N LEU A 302 -2.00 -12.20 9.04
CA LEU A 302 -0.58 -12.50 8.80
C LEU A 302 0.05 -13.36 9.89
N GLU A 303 -0.38 -13.23 11.14
CA GLU A 303 0.09 -14.12 12.21
C GLU A 303 -0.31 -15.59 11.97
N THR A 304 -1.47 -15.84 11.33
CA THR A 304 -1.87 -17.20 10.95
C THR A 304 -1.04 -17.72 9.77
N PHE A 305 -0.64 -16.83 8.86
CA PHE A 305 0.25 -17.14 7.75
C PHE A 305 1.67 -17.47 8.22
N GLU A 306 2.23 -16.67 9.14
CA GLU A 306 3.52 -16.93 9.80
C GLU A 306 3.55 -18.32 10.46
N LYS A 307 2.46 -18.70 11.13
CA LYS A 307 2.30 -20.04 11.71
C LYS A 307 2.23 -21.14 10.65
N ARG A 308 1.63 -20.88 9.49
CA ARG A 308 1.53 -21.85 8.39
C ARG A 308 2.88 -22.12 7.73
N ILE A 309 3.74 -21.10 7.60
CA ILE A 309 5.11 -21.23 7.07
C ILE A 309 6.09 -21.76 8.12
N GLY A 310 5.75 -21.63 9.41
CA GLY A 310 6.65 -21.94 10.50
C GLY A 310 7.80 -20.94 10.59
N TYR A 311 7.55 -19.67 10.26
CA TYR A 311 8.51 -18.58 10.38
C TYR A 311 7.81 -17.31 10.85
N SER A 312 8.37 -16.66 11.88
CA SER A 312 7.87 -15.39 12.42
C SER A 312 8.79 -14.27 11.98
N PHE A 313 8.26 -13.28 11.27
CA PHE A 313 9.05 -12.15 10.80
C PHE A 313 9.37 -11.21 11.97
N LYS A 314 10.62 -10.75 12.04
CA LYS A 314 11.04 -9.65 12.92
C LYS A 314 10.51 -8.34 12.38
N ASN A 315 10.59 -8.13 11.07
CA ASN A 315 10.03 -6.96 10.41
C ASN A 315 8.75 -7.28 9.61
N ARG A 316 7.58 -7.08 10.22
CA ARG A 316 6.29 -7.30 9.56
C ARG A 316 5.94 -6.31 8.45
N THR A 317 6.55 -5.12 8.42
CA THR A 317 6.34 -4.19 7.28
C THR A 317 6.87 -4.77 5.99
N LEU A 318 7.94 -5.58 6.08
CA LEU A 318 8.54 -6.24 4.94
C LEU A 318 7.63 -7.34 4.39
N LEU A 319 7.00 -8.12 5.27
CA LEU A 319 5.99 -9.12 4.90
C LEU A 319 4.77 -8.46 4.25
N GLU A 320 4.23 -7.39 4.83
CA GLU A 320 3.13 -6.63 4.24
C GLU A 320 3.51 -6.10 2.85
N LEU A 321 4.71 -5.53 2.70
CA LEU A 321 5.22 -5.04 1.42
C LEU A 321 5.33 -6.17 0.39
N ALA A 322 5.82 -7.34 0.78
CA ALA A 322 5.95 -8.52 -0.09
C ALA A 322 4.60 -9.01 -0.61
N LEU A 323 3.55 -8.93 0.21
CA LEU A 323 2.19 -9.33 -0.14
C LEU A 323 1.39 -8.24 -0.87
N THR A 324 1.96 -7.03 -1.03
CA THR A 324 1.29 -5.90 -1.69
C THR A 324 1.54 -5.91 -3.20
N HIS A 325 0.52 -6.32 -3.95
CA HIS A 325 0.57 -6.35 -5.42
C HIS A 325 0.50 -4.92 -6.02
N PRO A 326 1.17 -4.61 -7.16
CA PRO A 326 1.20 -3.27 -7.76
C PRO A 326 -0.18 -2.74 -8.19
N SER A 327 -1.13 -3.64 -8.46
CA SER A 327 -2.51 -3.25 -8.76
C SER A 327 -3.23 -2.67 -7.55
N PHE A 328 -2.86 -3.08 -6.33
CA PHE A 328 -3.53 -2.70 -5.09
C PHE A 328 -3.37 -1.21 -4.81
N ARG A 329 -4.32 -0.43 -5.34
CA ARG A 329 -4.33 1.03 -5.23
C ARG A 329 -5.32 1.47 -4.17
N ALA A 330 -4.78 2.09 -3.12
CA ALA A 330 -5.50 2.86 -2.10
C ALA A 330 -6.75 2.15 -1.54
N ASN A 331 -6.54 1.13 -0.70
CA ASN A 331 -7.60 0.52 0.08
C ASN A 331 -7.89 1.39 1.31
N TYR A 332 -9.15 1.77 1.52
CA TYR A 332 -9.59 2.51 2.71
C TYR A 332 -10.09 1.60 3.84
N GLY A 333 -9.83 0.29 3.72
CA GLY A 333 -10.37 -0.77 4.59
C GLY A 333 -11.80 -1.18 4.24
N THR A 334 -12.44 -0.44 3.33
CA THR A 334 -13.76 -0.69 2.76
C THR A 334 -13.74 -0.28 1.29
N ASN A 335 -14.88 -0.44 0.61
CA ASN A 335 -15.07 0.00 -0.75
C ASN A 335 -14.64 1.48 -0.91
N SER A 336 -13.73 1.70 -1.85
CA SER A 336 -13.09 2.99 -2.06
C SER A 336 -14.08 4.09 -2.47
N ASP A 337 -15.19 3.73 -3.11
CA ASP A 337 -16.17 4.71 -3.57
C ASP A 337 -17.02 5.27 -2.42
N HIS A 338 -17.45 4.42 -1.48
CA HIS A 338 -18.12 4.88 -0.25
C HIS A 338 -17.25 5.88 0.50
N THR A 339 -15.97 5.56 0.67
CA THR A 339 -15.05 6.46 1.38
C THR A 339 -14.82 7.78 0.65
N ARG A 340 -14.62 7.75 -0.68
CA ARG A 340 -14.46 8.96 -1.50
C ARG A 340 -15.72 9.82 -1.47
N ASN A 341 -16.90 9.22 -1.51
CA ASN A 341 -18.18 9.93 -1.44
C ASN A 341 -18.38 10.57 -0.07
N ALA A 342 -18.12 9.84 1.02
CA ALA A 342 -18.16 10.37 2.38
C ALA A 342 -17.22 11.57 2.56
N LEU A 343 -15.97 11.48 2.07
CA LEU A 343 -15.01 12.58 2.11
C LEU A 343 -15.42 13.77 1.22
N ALA A 344 -16.01 13.51 0.05
CA ALA A 344 -16.47 14.57 -0.85
C ALA A 344 -17.65 15.35 -0.28
N ASN A 345 -18.60 14.65 0.36
CA ASN A 345 -19.83 15.24 0.90
C ASN A 345 -19.61 15.88 2.28
N CYS A 346 -18.82 15.24 3.14
CA CYS A 346 -18.73 15.57 4.57
C CYS A 346 -17.30 15.80 5.07
N GLY A 347 -16.26 15.61 4.25
CA GLY A 347 -14.86 15.76 4.64
C GLY A 347 -14.41 17.22 4.77
N LEU A 348 -13.14 17.44 5.13
CA LEU A 348 -12.56 18.78 5.26
C LEU A 348 -12.36 19.46 3.89
N ARG A 349 -12.54 20.79 3.84
CA ARG A 349 -12.23 21.57 2.62
C ARG A 349 -10.74 21.85 2.56
N ILE A 350 -10.03 21.14 1.68
CA ILE A 350 -8.60 21.35 1.43
C ILE A 350 -8.42 22.43 0.36
N ASP A 351 -7.55 23.41 0.62
CA ASP A 351 -7.24 24.46 -0.36
C ASP A 351 -6.56 23.89 -1.62
N LYS A 352 -7.03 24.34 -2.80
CA LYS A 352 -6.58 23.85 -4.11
C LYS A 352 -5.08 23.97 -4.35
N ALA A 353 -4.46 25.08 -3.92
CA ALA A 353 -3.03 25.32 -4.09
C ALA A 353 -2.16 24.29 -3.33
N ARG A 354 -2.66 23.80 -2.19
CA ARG A 354 -2.00 22.75 -1.40
C ARG A 354 -2.13 21.38 -2.08
N ASN A 355 -3.22 21.14 -2.80
CA ASN A 355 -3.50 19.86 -3.48
C ASN A 355 -2.71 19.70 -4.80
N ASP A 356 -2.52 20.77 -5.59
CA ASP A 356 -1.78 20.70 -6.86
C ASP A 356 -0.26 20.51 -6.68
N ASN A 357 0.35 21.12 -5.65
CA ASN A 357 1.75 20.85 -5.30
C ASN A 357 1.96 19.42 -4.76
N ARG A 358 0.95 18.85 -4.07
CA ARG A 358 1.00 17.48 -3.49
C ARG A 358 0.92 16.39 -4.56
N ASN A 359 -0.04 16.44 -5.47
CA ASN A 359 -0.16 15.41 -6.53
C ASN A 359 1.09 15.36 -7.44
N SER A 360 1.78 16.50 -7.58
CA SER A 360 3.01 16.62 -8.37
C SER A 360 4.25 15.99 -7.73
N GLN A 361 4.27 15.81 -6.41
CA GLN A 361 5.33 15.13 -5.66
C GLN A 361 5.00 13.66 -5.38
N VAL A 362 3.73 13.35 -5.08
CA VAL A 362 3.26 12.03 -4.65
C VAL A 362 3.25 10.99 -5.80
N ASP A 363 2.97 11.40 -7.04
CA ASP A 363 2.94 10.45 -8.17
C ASP A 363 4.32 10.23 -8.82
N ARG A 364 5.34 11.04 -8.53
CA ARG A 364 6.68 10.90 -9.15
C ARG A 364 7.32 9.53 -8.93
N PRO A 365 7.30 8.92 -7.72
CA PRO A 365 7.90 7.62 -7.48
C PRO A 365 7.13 6.45 -8.12
N SER A 366 5.91 6.67 -8.62
CA SER A 366 5.08 5.63 -9.24
C SER A 366 5.17 5.61 -10.77
N ARG A 367 5.78 6.64 -11.37
CA ARG A 367 5.84 6.82 -12.83
C ARG A 367 7.00 6.03 -13.44
N LYS A 368 6.72 4.77 -13.77
CA LYS A 368 7.66 3.86 -14.46
C LYS A 368 7.91 4.21 -15.94
N ARG A 369 6.96 4.87 -16.60
CA ARG A 369 6.93 5.00 -18.08
C ARG A 369 7.46 6.35 -18.56
N GLY A 370 8.26 6.30 -19.62
CA GLY A 370 8.75 7.47 -20.35
C GLY A 370 10.28 7.58 -20.31
N TYR A 371 10.89 7.90 -21.46
CA TYR A 371 12.34 8.01 -21.59
C TYR A 371 12.95 9.06 -20.67
N GLU A 372 12.27 10.19 -20.45
CA GLU A 372 12.76 11.25 -19.56
C GLU A 372 12.89 10.77 -18.11
N ASN A 373 11.87 10.08 -17.60
CA ASN A 373 11.90 9.49 -16.26
C ASN A 373 12.96 8.39 -16.17
N LEU A 374 13.07 7.53 -17.19
CA LEU A 374 14.11 6.50 -17.24
C LEU A 374 15.50 7.15 -17.18
N ARG A 375 15.75 8.19 -17.98
CA ARG A 375 17.02 8.92 -18.01
C ARG A 375 17.29 9.60 -16.67
N GLU A 376 16.29 10.22 -16.06
CA GLU A 376 16.41 10.86 -14.74
C GLU A 376 16.78 9.83 -13.67
N VAL A 377 16.03 8.72 -13.58
CA VAL A 377 16.28 7.66 -12.59
C VAL A 377 17.64 6.99 -12.82
N MET A 378 17.98 6.64 -14.05
CA MET A 378 19.28 6.06 -14.41
C MET A 378 20.46 7.01 -14.19
N SER A 379 20.21 8.33 -14.18
CA SER A 379 21.23 9.32 -13.82
C SER A 379 21.46 9.46 -12.31
N MET A 380 20.52 8.97 -11.48
CA MET A 380 20.68 8.98 -10.04
C MET A 380 21.77 8.00 -9.63
N LYS A 381 22.77 8.50 -8.91
CA LYS A 381 23.81 7.64 -8.33
C LYS A 381 23.23 6.80 -7.18
N GLY A 382 23.80 5.61 -6.98
CA GLY A 382 23.46 4.76 -5.85
C GLY A 382 23.76 5.44 -4.52
N THR A 383 23.01 5.07 -3.49
CA THR A 383 23.22 5.55 -2.12
C THR A 383 24.23 4.66 -1.41
N GLU A 384 25.15 5.25 -0.65
CA GLU A 384 26.14 4.47 0.13
C GLU A 384 25.49 3.66 1.25
N LYS A 385 24.40 4.16 1.81
CA LYS A 385 23.61 3.48 2.85
C LYS A 385 22.36 2.85 2.25
N ALA A 386 21.99 1.67 2.76
CA ALA A 386 20.71 1.06 2.45
C ALA A 386 19.59 1.90 3.09
N VAL A 387 18.69 2.42 2.25
CA VAL A 387 17.54 3.23 2.66
C VAL A 387 16.27 2.51 2.22
N LEU A 388 15.20 2.63 3.01
CA LEU A 388 13.89 2.09 2.64
C LEU A 388 13.40 2.76 1.35
N SER A 389 12.94 1.97 0.38
CA SER A 389 12.43 2.51 -0.88
C SER A 389 11.08 3.21 -0.67
N PRO A 390 10.83 4.34 -1.37
CA PRO A 390 9.53 5.02 -1.36
C PRO A 390 8.46 4.26 -2.18
N VAL A 391 8.84 3.14 -2.80
CA VAL A 391 7.96 2.30 -3.63
C VAL A 391 7.22 1.31 -2.73
N HIS A 392 5.89 1.42 -2.69
CA HIS A 392 5.00 0.63 -1.83
C HIS A 392 4.36 -0.55 -2.59
N HIS A 393 5.15 -1.35 -3.30
CA HIS A 393 4.69 -2.59 -3.95
C HIS A 393 5.84 -3.60 -4.06
N ASN A 394 5.48 -4.87 -4.23
CA ASN A 394 6.40 -6.00 -4.10
C ASN A 394 7.38 -6.25 -5.26
N GLU A 395 7.25 -5.62 -6.43
CA GLU A 395 8.13 -5.88 -7.60
C GLU A 395 9.65 -5.83 -7.32
N ARG A 396 10.12 -4.94 -6.43
CA ARG A 396 11.56 -4.90 -6.09
C ARG A 396 11.97 -6.14 -5.30
N LEU A 397 11.07 -6.66 -4.45
CA LEU A 397 11.28 -7.90 -3.72
C LEU A 397 11.17 -9.10 -4.64
N GLU A 398 10.23 -9.09 -5.59
CA GLU A 398 10.13 -10.10 -6.65
C GLU A 398 11.47 -10.26 -7.39
N PHE A 399 12.07 -9.14 -7.83
CA PHE A 399 13.39 -9.13 -8.48
C PHE A 399 14.50 -9.79 -7.65
N LEU A 400 14.52 -9.54 -6.34
CA LEU A 400 15.47 -10.19 -5.44
C LEU A 400 15.13 -11.67 -5.22
N GLY A 401 13.83 -11.98 -5.15
CA GLY A 401 13.29 -13.29 -4.84
C GLY A 401 13.54 -14.30 -5.94
N ASP A 402 13.40 -13.86 -7.19
CA ASP A 402 13.74 -14.62 -8.39
C ASP A 402 15.20 -15.11 -8.30
N SER A 403 16.15 -14.19 -8.10
CA SER A 403 17.57 -14.52 -7.90
C SER A 403 17.82 -15.46 -6.70
N VAL A 404 17.06 -15.33 -5.60
CA VAL A 404 17.18 -16.21 -4.43
C VAL A 404 16.70 -17.63 -4.73
N ILE A 405 15.55 -17.79 -5.39
CA ILE A 405 15.01 -19.11 -5.76
C ILE A 405 15.90 -19.76 -6.82
N GLU A 406 16.35 -19.01 -7.82
CA GLU A 406 17.33 -19.50 -8.81
C GLU A 406 18.62 -19.97 -8.14
N PHE A 407 19.11 -19.25 -7.15
CA PHE A 407 20.32 -19.63 -6.39
C PHE A 407 20.13 -20.92 -5.59
N ILE A 408 19.05 -21.03 -4.81
CA ILE A 408 18.74 -22.22 -4.02
C ILE A 408 18.60 -23.43 -4.95
N THR A 409 17.78 -23.33 -5.99
CA THR A 409 17.57 -24.44 -6.94
C THR A 409 18.86 -24.85 -7.66
N THR A 410 19.70 -23.89 -8.08
CA THR A 410 20.99 -24.16 -8.73
C THR A 410 21.96 -24.89 -7.81
N ILE A 411 22.09 -24.47 -6.54
CA ILE A 411 22.94 -25.16 -5.56
C ILE A 411 22.49 -26.60 -5.38
N HIS A 412 21.20 -26.82 -5.15
CA HIS A 412 20.67 -28.16 -4.91
C HIS A 412 20.87 -29.06 -6.11
N LEU A 413 20.52 -28.60 -7.31
CA LEU A 413 20.75 -29.37 -8.54
C LEU A 413 22.23 -29.65 -8.78
N PHE A 414 23.13 -28.71 -8.48
CA PHE A 414 24.57 -28.88 -8.61
C PHE A 414 25.14 -29.95 -7.66
N TYR A 415 24.71 -29.97 -6.40
CA TYR A 415 25.23 -30.94 -5.42
C TYR A 415 24.53 -32.30 -5.49
N MET A 416 23.23 -32.35 -5.82
CA MET A 416 22.48 -33.61 -5.92
C MET A 416 22.80 -34.39 -7.20
N LEU A 417 22.94 -33.69 -8.34
CA LEU A 417 23.06 -34.32 -9.66
C LEU A 417 24.49 -34.15 -10.20
N THR A 418 25.45 -34.86 -9.59
CA THR A 418 26.88 -34.70 -9.91
C THR A 418 27.29 -35.10 -11.32
N ASP A 419 26.51 -35.98 -11.94
CA ASP A 419 26.86 -36.63 -13.22
C ASP A 419 26.21 -35.92 -14.42
N LEU A 420 25.31 -34.98 -14.18
CA LEU A 420 24.61 -34.23 -15.22
C LEU A 420 25.44 -33.05 -15.71
N ASP A 421 25.33 -32.78 -17.01
CA ASP A 421 25.88 -31.61 -17.65
C ASP A 421 25.02 -30.37 -17.38
N GLU A 422 25.56 -29.21 -17.71
CA GLU A 422 24.88 -27.92 -17.55
C GLU A 422 23.55 -27.88 -18.31
N GLY A 423 23.48 -28.44 -19.52
CA GLY A 423 22.26 -28.40 -20.33
C GLY A 423 21.07 -29.07 -19.63
N ALA A 424 21.31 -30.25 -19.04
CA ALA A 424 20.29 -30.92 -18.23
C ALA A 424 19.96 -30.15 -16.95
N LEU A 425 20.97 -29.65 -16.23
CA LEU A 425 20.78 -28.87 -14.99
C LEU A 425 19.96 -27.60 -15.23
N ALA A 426 20.25 -26.86 -16.31
CA ALA A 426 19.50 -25.68 -16.71
C ALA A 426 18.05 -26.02 -17.06
N THR A 427 17.80 -27.17 -17.68
CA THR A 427 16.44 -27.64 -17.98
C THR A 427 15.65 -27.93 -16.70
N TYR A 428 16.26 -28.61 -15.73
CA TYR A 428 15.63 -28.85 -14.42
C TYR A 428 15.39 -27.56 -13.65
N ARG A 429 16.37 -26.64 -13.63
CA ARG A 429 16.22 -25.33 -12.99
C ARG A 429 15.04 -24.56 -13.60
N SER A 430 15.01 -24.41 -14.92
CA SER A 430 13.92 -23.70 -15.61
C SER A 430 12.55 -24.33 -15.39
N ALA A 431 12.47 -25.64 -15.20
CA ALA A 431 11.22 -26.33 -14.88
C ALA A 431 10.74 -26.03 -13.45
N LEU A 432 11.66 -25.96 -12.48
CA LEU A 432 11.35 -25.66 -11.07
C LEU A 432 11.02 -24.18 -10.85
N VAL A 433 11.74 -23.28 -11.50
CA VAL A 433 11.57 -21.82 -11.34
C VAL A 433 10.45 -21.28 -12.24
N GLN A 434 9.83 -22.10 -13.09
CA GLN A 434 8.74 -21.65 -13.95
C GLN A 434 7.58 -21.06 -13.11
N ASN A 435 7.06 -19.88 -13.50
CA ASN A 435 5.95 -19.22 -12.78
C ASN A 435 4.73 -20.13 -12.60
N LYS A 436 4.45 -21.04 -13.54
CA LYS A 436 3.36 -22.02 -13.42
C LYS A 436 3.57 -22.96 -12.23
N HIS A 437 4.81 -23.42 -12.01
CA HIS A 437 5.16 -24.26 -10.88
C HIS A 437 5.12 -23.47 -9.57
N LEU A 438 5.73 -22.28 -9.55
CA LEU A 438 5.72 -21.40 -8.38
C LEU A 438 4.30 -20.99 -7.96
N ALA A 439 3.37 -20.77 -8.90
CA ALA A 439 1.97 -20.52 -8.59
C ALA A 439 1.29 -21.70 -7.89
N VAL A 440 1.67 -22.94 -8.24
CA VAL A 440 1.17 -24.14 -7.55
C VAL A 440 1.73 -24.22 -6.14
N LEU A 441 3.03 -23.94 -5.95
CA LEU A 441 3.65 -23.88 -4.62
C LEU A 441 3.03 -22.77 -3.75
N ALA A 442 2.79 -21.60 -4.33
CA ALA A 442 2.13 -20.48 -3.67
C ALA A 442 0.72 -20.86 -3.19
N LYS A 443 -0.04 -21.61 -4.00
CA LYS A 443 -1.37 -22.10 -3.61
C LYS A 443 -1.30 -23.14 -2.49
N LYS A 444 -0.26 -23.98 -2.43
CA LYS A 444 -0.07 -24.96 -1.34
C LYS A 444 0.07 -24.27 0.02
N ILE A 445 0.80 -23.16 0.09
CA ILE A 445 0.89 -22.35 1.32
C ILE A 445 -0.35 -21.46 1.54
N GLY A 446 -1.29 -21.45 0.60
CA GLY A 446 -2.51 -20.63 0.61
C GLY A 446 -2.22 -19.13 0.55
N LEU A 447 -1.24 -18.73 -0.26
CA LEU A 447 -0.85 -17.32 -0.47
C LEU A 447 -1.97 -16.48 -1.08
N ASP A 448 -2.88 -17.12 -1.83
CA ASP A 448 -4.07 -16.51 -2.43
C ASP A 448 -5.02 -15.89 -1.40
N GLU A 449 -5.07 -16.42 -0.18
CA GLU A 449 -5.92 -15.90 0.90
C GLU A 449 -5.35 -14.64 1.57
N PHE A 450 -4.03 -14.42 1.47
CA PHE A 450 -3.33 -13.35 2.19
C PHE A 450 -2.83 -12.22 1.29
N MET A 451 -2.70 -12.45 -0.03
CA MET A 451 -2.20 -11.44 -0.96
C MET A 451 -3.14 -10.22 -1.04
N LEU A 452 -2.57 -9.02 -0.94
CA LEU A 452 -3.29 -7.77 -1.18
C LEU A 452 -3.40 -7.53 -2.68
N TYR A 453 -4.46 -8.07 -3.26
CA TYR A 453 -4.76 -7.98 -4.68
C TYR A 453 -6.08 -7.24 -4.92
N SER A 454 -6.06 -6.25 -5.80
CA SER A 454 -7.28 -5.54 -6.22
C SER A 454 -7.72 -6.00 -7.60
N HIS A 455 -8.98 -6.40 -7.69
CA HIS A 455 -9.62 -6.79 -8.94
C HIS A 455 -9.84 -5.55 -9.81
N GLY A 456 -9.16 -5.46 -10.94
CA GLY A 456 -9.61 -4.60 -12.03
C GLY A 456 -10.82 -5.25 -12.71
N PRO A 457 -11.80 -4.48 -13.21
CA PRO A 457 -12.96 -5.06 -13.91
C PRO A 457 -12.56 -5.95 -15.11
N ASP A 458 -11.38 -5.71 -15.69
CA ASP A 458 -10.84 -6.43 -16.85
C ASP A 458 -9.65 -7.37 -16.51
N LEU A 459 -9.18 -7.43 -15.25
CA LEU A 459 -8.01 -8.23 -14.83
C LEU A 459 -8.39 -9.55 -14.13
N CYS A 460 -9.60 -10.04 -14.39
CA CYS A 460 -10.17 -11.21 -13.72
C CYS A 460 -9.84 -12.54 -14.40
N HIS A 461 -8.73 -12.63 -15.14
CA HIS A 461 -8.29 -13.91 -15.69
C HIS A 461 -7.53 -14.73 -14.64
N GLU A 462 -7.89 -16.00 -14.53
CA GLU A 462 -7.23 -16.93 -13.60
C GLU A 462 -5.73 -17.06 -13.90
N SER A 463 -5.32 -16.91 -15.17
CA SER A 463 -3.91 -16.85 -15.57
C SER A 463 -3.17 -15.70 -14.88
N ASP A 464 -3.75 -14.51 -14.91
CA ASP A 464 -3.12 -13.29 -14.40
C ASP A 464 -3.01 -13.35 -12.87
N PHE A 465 -4.03 -13.92 -12.22
CA PHE A 465 -3.99 -14.19 -10.79
C PHE A 465 -2.91 -15.21 -10.43
N ARG A 466 -2.77 -16.30 -11.20
CA ARG A 466 -1.68 -17.28 -11.01
C ARG A 466 -0.30 -16.67 -11.22
N HIS A 467 -0.14 -15.79 -12.20
CA HIS A 467 1.09 -15.03 -12.39
C HIS A 467 1.38 -14.13 -11.18
N ALA A 468 0.39 -13.36 -10.71
CA ALA A 468 0.55 -12.52 -9.52
C ALA A 468 0.90 -13.34 -8.25
N MET A 469 0.36 -14.55 -8.10
CA MET A 469 0.71 -15.46 -7.00
C MET A 469 2.16 -15.92 -7.07
N ALA A 470 2.67 -16.28 -8.25
CA ALA A 470 4.07 -16.68 -8.44
C ALA A 470 5.03 -15.56 -8.06
N ASN A 471 4.77 -14.35 -8.58
CA ASN A 471 5.55 -13.15 -8.28
C ASN A 471 5.54 -12.80 -6.78
N THR A 472 4.39 -12.99 -6.13
CA THR A 472 4.25 -12.75 -4.69
C THR A 472 4.99 -13.81 -3.87
N TYR A 473 5.06 -15.06 -4.36
CA TYR A 473 5.85 -16.11 -3.74
C TYR A 473 7.36 -15.78 -3.79
N GLU A 474 7.88 -15.36 -4.94
CA GLU A 474 9.25 -14.84 -5.07
C GLU A 474 9.50 -13.66 -4.12
N ALA A 475 8.61 -12.67 -4.12
CA ALA A 475 8.72 -11.51 -3.22
C ALA A 475 8.71 -11.90 -1.74
N MET A 476 7.92 -12.91 -1.36
CA MET A 476 7.91 -13.46 0.00
C MET A 476 9.25 -14.13 0.32
N MET A 477 9.82 -14.92 -0.59
CA MET A 477 11.13 -15.54 -0.40
C MET A 477 12.25 -14.49 -0.21
N ALA A 478 12.21 -13.38 -0.97
CA ALA A 478 13.09 -12.25 -0.74
C ALA A 478 12.88 -11.57 0.61
N ALA A 479 11.64 -11.44 1.08
CA ALA A 479 11.35 -10.88 2.39
C ALA A 479 11.95 -11.75 3.51
N VAL A 480 11.85 -13.08 3.41
CA VAL A 480 12.51 -14.00 4.35
C VAL A 480 14.03 -13.86 4.27
N TYR A 481 14.59 -13.80 3.06
CA TYR A 481 16.04 -13.64 2.84
C TYR A 481 16.58 -12.37 3.51
N LEU A 482 15.85 -11.25 3.40
CA LEU A 482 16.26 -9.97 3.98
C LEU A 482 16.05 -9.88 5.51
N ASP A 483 15.10 -10.62 6.08
CA ASP A 483 14.82 -10.62 7.53
C ASP A 483 15.71 -11.60 8.31
N CYS A 484 16.15 -12.68 7.64
CA CYS A 484 17.07 -13.68 8.18
C CYS A 484 18.24 -13.93 7.22
N ASP A 485 18.30 -15.12 6.62
CA ASP A 485 19.37 -15.61 5.75
C ASP A 485 18.85 -16.72 4.82
N LEU A 486 19.69 -17.18 3.89
CA LEU A 486 19.37 -18.24 2.91
C LEU A 486 18.92 -19.57 3.51
N ASN A 487 19.35 -19.92 4.74
CA ASN A 487 19.03 -21.21 5.34
C ASN A 487 17.52 -21.38 5.61
N GLU A 488 16.85 -20.32 6.08
CA GLU A 488 15.40 -20.35 6.30
C GLU A 488 14.64 -20.33 4.97
N CYS A 489 15.15 -19.62 3.97
CA CYS A 489 14.61 -19.68 2.61
C CYS A 489 14.67 -21.11 2.06
N ASP A 490 15.81 -21.80 2.20
CA ASP A 490 15.94 -23.18 1.73
C ASP A 490 14.99 -24.13 2.44
N ARG A 491 14.87 -24.01 3.77
CA ARG A 491 13.91 -24.81 4.55
C ARG A 491 12.47 -24.61 4.06
N ILE A 492 12.04 -23.34 3.94
CA ILE A 492 10.68 -23.01 3.50
C ILE A 492 10.46 -23.52 2.08
N PHE A 493 11.41 -23.32 1.17
CA PHE A 493 11.31 -23.79 -0.21
C PHE A 493 11.23 -25.32 -0.30
N ALA A 494 11.99 -26.04 0.52
CA ALA A 494 11.92 -27.49 0.61
C ALA A 494 10.56 -27.96 1.18
N ASP A 495 10.07 -27.30 2.22
CA ASP A 495 8.78 -27.61 2.84
C ASP A 495 7.62 -27.42 1.85
N THR A 496 7.66 -26.38 1.01
CA THR A 496 6.62 -26.15 -0.01
C THR A 496 6.72 -27.11 -1.19
N LEU A 497 7.95 -27.43 -1.63
CA LEU A 497 8.19 -28.32 -2.77
C LEU A 497 7.66 -29.75 -2.48
N PHE A 498 7.93 -30.28 -1.29
CA PHE A 498 7.63 -31.67 -0.90
C PHE A 498 6.38 -31.81 0.00
N MET A 499 5.50 -30.80 0.05
CA MET A 499 4.36 -30.76 0.98
C MET A 499 3.32 -31.89 0.81
N ASP A 500 3.23 -32.51 -0.37
CA ASP A 500 2.22 -33.53 -0.69
C ASP A 500 2.63 -34.96 -0.28
N GLU A 501 3.90 -35.17 0.04
CA GLU A 501 4.41 -36.47 0.42
C GLU A 501 4.03 -36.72 1.88
N LYS A 502 3.00 -37.57 2.10
CA LYS A 502 2.45 -37.95 3.42
C LYS A 502 3.48 -38.51 4.41
N GLU A 503 4.71 -38.73 3.97
CA GLU A 503 5.83 -39.09 4.82
C GLU A 503 6.73 -37.87 5.03
N GLU A 504 6.81 -37.43 6.28
CA GLU A 504 7.73 -36.39 6.78
C GLU A 504 9.23 -36.76 6.60
N LYS A 505 9.50 -37.90 5.96
CA LYS A 505 10.78 -38.54 5.68
C LYS A 505 10.89 -39.05 4.24
N SER A 506 10.24 -38.39 3.27
CA SER A 506 10.49 -38.75 1.88
C SER A 506 11.99 -38.66 1.58
N LYS A 507 12.50 -39.65 0.84
CA LYS A 507 13.94 -39.77 0.56
C LYS A 507 14.43 -38.56 -0.21
N GLU A 508 13.55 -37.98 -1.00
CA GLU A 508 13.69 -36.79 -1.83
C GLU A 508 13.89 -35.54 -0.95
N LYS A 509 13.02 -35.31 0.04
CA LYS A 509 13.16 -34.20 0.99
C LYS A 509 14.43 -34.34 1.84
N LEU A 510 14.79 -35.57 2.23
CA LEU A 510 16.03 -35.83 2.95
C LEU A 510 17.27 -35.58 2.06
N ALA A 511 17.20 -35.93 0.78
CA ALA A 511 18.27 -35.67 -0.18
C ALA A 511 18.45 -34.17 -0.46
N TRP A 512 17.37 -33.41 -0.52
CA TRP A 512 17.40 -31.94 -0.64
C TRP A 512 18.01 -31.30 0.61
N THR A 513 17.52 -31.64 1.80
CA THR A 513 17.98 -31.03 3.05
C THR A 513 19.41 -31.44 3.45
N LYS A 514 19.85 -32.64 3.10
CA LYS A 514 21.18 -33.16 3.45
C LYS A 514 22.06 -33.30 2.20
N LEU A 515 22.52 -32.15 1.70
CA LEU A 515 23.44 -32.10 0.57
C LEU A 515 24.78 -32.78 0.88
N LEU A 516 25.28 -33.54 -0.08
CA LEU A 516 26.63 -34.09 -0.06
C LEU A 516 27.63 -33.06 -0.59
N ASP A 517 28.82 -33.03 0.00
CA ASP A 517 29.91 -32.18 -0.47
C ASP A 517 30.38 -32.53 -1.89
N HIS A 518 31.01 -31.57 -2.56
CA HIS A 518 31.56 -31.77 -3.90
C HIS A 518 32.51 -32.99 -3.96
N PRO A 519 32.49 -33.82 -5.02
CA PRO A 519 33.33 -35.03 -5.12
C PRO A 519 34.81 -34.79 -4.76
N LEU A 520 35.43 -33.72 -5.30
CA LEU A 520 36.82 -33.36 -4.99
C LEU A 520 37.10 -33.10 -3.51
N LYS A 521 36.11 -32.56 -2.77
CA LYS A 521 36.24 -32.36 -1.32
C LYS A 521 36.05 -33.67 -0.56
N ARG A 522 35.20 -34.57 -1.06
CA ARG A 522 34.98 -35.91 -0.50
C ARG A 522 36.22 -36.79 -0.60
N ASP A 523 36.96 -36.69 -1.70
CA ASP A 523 38.23 -37.41 -1.87
C ASP A 523 39.24 -37.07 -0.76
N ASN A 524 39.28 -35.80 -0.34
CA ASN A 524 40.26 -35.27 0.61
C ASN A 524 39.62 -34.27 1.58
N PRO A 525 38.89 -34.70 2.62
CA PRO A 525 38.12 -33.80 3.49
C PRO A 525 38.95 -32.75 4.25
N TYR A 526 40.21 -33.08 4.55
CA TYR A 526 41.13 -32.20 5.29
C TYR A 526 41.87 -31.20 4.40
N GLY A 527 41.79 -31.32 3.07
CA GLY A 527 42.44 -30.41 2.11
C GLY A 527 43.46 -31.10 1.20
N ASP A 528 43.73 -30.47 0.06
CA ASP A 528 44.42 -31.10 -1.08
C ASP A 528 45.83 -30.54 -1.28
N ARG A 529 46.32 -29.74 -0.33
CA ARG A 529 47.60 -29.01 -0.46
C ARG A 529 48.82 -29.91 -0.53
N HIS A 530 48.73 -31.14 -0.03
CA HIS A 530 49.77 -32.15 -0.13
C HIS A 530 50.07 -32.58 -1.59
N LEU A 531 49.18 -32.28 -2.54
CA LEU A 531 49.36 -32.57 -3.97
C LEU A 531 50.17 -31.50 -4.71
N ILE A 532 50.32 -30.30 -4.15
CA ILE A 532 50.99 -29.15 -4.79
C ILE A 532 52.45 -29.47 -5.19
N PRO A 533 53.29 -30.08 -4.33
CA PRO A 533 54.67 -30.36 -4.69
C PRO A 533 54.81 -31.38 -5.83
N LYS A 534 53.78 -32.21 -6.06
CA LYS A 534 53.81 -33.31 -7.03
C LYS A 534 53.35 -32.91 -8.43
N ILE A 535 52.67 -31.77 -8.57
CA ILE A 535 51.98 -31.38 -9.81
C ILE A 535 52.31 -29.93 -10.16
N ASP A 536 53.05 -29.73 -11.25
CA ASP A 536 53.52 -28.41 -11.70
C ASP A 536 52.37 -27.41 -11.95
N SER A 537 51.24 -27.88 -12.48
CA SER A 537 50.06 -27.02 -12.70
C SER A 537 49.45 -26.48 -11.41
N LEU A 538 49.53 -27.22 -10.29
CA LEU A 538 49.08 -26.73 -8.98
C LEU A 538 50.05 -25.71 -8.38
N GLN A 539 51.35 -25.81 -8.68
CA GLN A 539 52.33 -24.81 -8.28
C GLN A 539 52.05 -23.46 -8.96
N LEU A 540 51.73 -23.48 -10.26
CA LEU A 540 51.31 -22.29 -10.99
C LEU A 540 50.04 -21.65 -10.39
N LEU A 541 49.03 -22.47 -10.05
CA LEU A 541 47.82 -21.98 -9.39
C LEU A 541 48.09 -21.38 -8.01
N THR A 542 49.14 -21.83 -7.32
CA THR A 542 49.53 -21.25 -6.02
C THR A 542 50.05 -19.82 -6.18
N GLN A 543 50.77 -19.51 -7.27
CA GLN A 543 51.18 -18.14 -7.60
C GLN A 543 49.97 -17.24 -7.89
N PHE A 544 48.93 -17.81 -8.50
CA PHE A 544 47.66 -17.12 -8.72
C PHE A 544 46.87 -16.90 -7.41
N GLU A 545 46.92 -17.84 -6.46
CA GLU A 545 46.38 -17.61 -5.11
C GLU A 545 47.07 -16.42 -4.42
N ASP A 546 48.39 -16.29 -4.57
CA ASP A 546 49.16 -15.18 -4.01
C ASP A 546 48.79 -13.83 -4.63
N SER A 547 48.47 -13.79 -5.93
CA SER A 547 48.06 -12.54 -6.59
C SER A 547 46.64 -12.09 -6.20
N ILE A 548 45.74 -13.03 -5.92
CA ILE A 548 44.38 -12.73 -5.43
C ILE A 548 44.36 -12.46 -3.92
N GLY A 549 45.31 -13.04 -3.17
CA GLY A 549 45.33 -12.98 -1.71
C GLY A 549 44.36 -13.95 -1.03
N ILE A 550 43.80 -14.92 -1.77
CA ILE A 550 42.88 -15.95 -1.24
C ILE A 550 43.56 -17.32 -1.31
N LYS A 551 43.74 -17.96 -0.15
CA LYS A 551 44.31 -19.31 -0.03
C LYS A 551 43.22 -20.37 0.03
N PHE A 552 43.10 -21.21 -1.00
CA PHE A 552 42.09 -22.28 -1.03
C PHE A 552 42.53 -23.48 -0.18
N LYS A 553 41.57 -24.08 0.53
CA LYS A 553 41.76 -25.36 1.23
C LYS A 553 41.90 -26.53 0.25
N HIS A 554 41.09 -26.54 -0.81
CA HIS A 554 41.09 -27.56 -1.87
C HIS A 554 41.48 -26.92 -3.20
N ILE A 555 42.78 -26.90 -3.51
CA ILE A 555 43.30 -26.31 -4.75
C ILE A 555 42.79 -27.02 -6.01
N ARG A 556 42.36 -28.29 -5.91
CA ARG A 556 41.75 -29.03 -7.03
C ARG A 556 40.44 -28.40 -7.52
N VAL A 557 39.68 -27.74 -6.65
CA VAL A 557 38.44 -27.04 -7.04
C VAL A 557 38.78 -25.84 -7.92
N LEU A 558 39.83 -25.09 -7.56
CA LEU A 558 40.37 -24.01 -8.38
C LEU A 558 40.93 -24.54 -9.71
N ALA A 559 41.67 -25.65 -9.67
CA ALA A 559 42.15 -26.31 -10.88
C ALA A 559 40.98 -26.70 -11.81
N LYS A 560 39.89 -27.23 -11.25
CA LYS A 560 38.68 -27.54 -12.02
C LYS A 560 38.06 -26.29 -12.64
N ALA A 561 38.01 -25.16 -11.94
CA ALA A 561 37.48 -23.90 -12.48
C ALA A 561 38.27 -23.42 -13.72
N PHE A 562 39.57 -23.71 -13.80
CA PHE A 562 40.41 -23.38 -14.96
C PHE A 562 40.44 -24.44 -16.07
N THR A 563 39.87 -25.63 -15.84
CA THR A 563 39.81 -26.67 -16.88
C THR A 563 38.70 -26.40 -17.90
N ARG A 564 39.11 -26.06 -19.12
CA ARG A 564 38.20 -25.83 -20.25
C ARG A 564 37.63 -27.14 -20.81
N ARG A 565 36.50 -27.03 -21.50
CA ARG A 565 35.77 -28.16 -22.14
C ARG A 565 36.63 -29.05 -23.05
N CYS A 566 37.69 -28.51 -23.65
CA CYS A 566 38.57 -29.26 -24.54
C CYS A 566 39.39 -30.37 -23.86
N ILE A 567 39.58 -30.33 -22.55
CA ILE A 567 40.49 -31.22 -21.81
C ILE A 567 39.84 -32.58 -21.50
N GLY A 568 38.52 -32.74 -21.69
CA GLY A 568 37.81 -34.00 -21.42
C GLY A 568 37.84 -34.40 -19.94
N TYR A 569 37.75 -35.70 -19.65
CA TYR A 569 37.82 -36.23 -18.29
C TYR A 569 39.28 -36.41 -17.83
N ASN A 570 39.62 -35.83 -16.68
CA ASN A 570 40.93 -35.96 -16.03
C ASN A 570 40.74 -36.40 -14.58
N ASN A 571 41.58 -37.32 -14.10
CA ASN A 571 41.57 -37.80 -12.70
C ASN A 571 41.85 -36.69 -11.69
N LEU A 572 42.56 -35.63 -12.08
CA LEU A 572 42.86 -34.52 -11.18
C LEU A 572 41.61 -33.69 -10.84
N THR A 573 40.77 -33.36 -11.82
CA THR A 573 39.65 -32.42 -11.68
C THR A 573 38.26 -33.05 -11.86
N HIS A 574 38.20 -34.32 -12.25
CA HIS A 574 36.97 -35.06 -12.60
C HIS A 574 36.09 -34.27 -13.59
N GLY A 575 36.68 -33.91 -14.74
CA GLY A 575 36.01 -33.16 -15.81
C GLY A 575 36.36 -31.67 -15.86
N HIS A 576 35.51 -30.88 -16.51
CA HIS A 576 35.71 -29.47 -16.83
C HIS A 576 34.87 -28.50 -15.97
N ASN A 577 35.07 -27.20 -16.18
CA ASN A 577 34.49 -26.10 -15.40
C ASN A 577 33.02 -25.74 -15.71
N GLN A 578 32.42 -26.26 -16.79
CA GLN A 578 31.07 -25.89 -17.23
C GLN A 578 29.99 -25.90 -16.12
N ARG A 579 30.01 -26.87 -15.20
CA ARG A 579 29.06 -26.89 -14.06
C ARG A 579 29.35 -25.81 -13.01
N LEU A 580 30.63 -25.42 -12.86
CA LEU A 580 31.05 -24.32 -11.99
C LEU A 580 30.72 -22.96 -12.60
N GLU A 581 30.69 -22.84 -13.94
CA GLU A 581 30.19 -21.66 -14.65
C GLU A 581 28.70 -21.46 -14.34
N PHE A 582 27.88 -22.50 -14.54
CA PHE A 582 26.46 -22.51 -14.16
C PHE A 582 26.20 -22.07 -12.69
N LEU A 583 27.00 -22.58 -11.75
CA LEU A 583 26.92 -22.17 -10.35
C LEU A 583 27.40 -20.72 -10.15
N GLY A 584 28.51 -20.35 -10.77
CA GLY A 584 29.14 -19.04 -10.67
C GLY A 584 28.26 -17.91 -11.20
N ASP A 585 27.58 -18.13 -12.31
CA ASP A 585 26.63 -17.17 -12.90
C ASP A 585 25.51 -16.84 -11.93
N THR A 586 24.96 -17.87 -11.28
CA THR A 586 23.87 -17.71 -10.30
C THR A 586 24.36 -17.04 -9.02
N VAL A 587 25.57 -17.34 -8.55
CA VAL A 587 26.21 -16.64 -7.41
C VAL A 587 26.37 -15.15 -7.73
N LEU A 588 26.90 -14.83 -8.92
CA LEU A 588 27.11 -13.46 -9.35
C LEU A 588 25.78 -12.72 -9.44
N GLN A 589 24.76 -13.33 -10.05
CA GLN A 589 23.42 -12.79 -10.19
C GLN A 589 22.77 -12.46 -8.84
N LEU A 590 22.90 -13.33 -7.83
CA LEU A 590 22.37 -13.05 -6.50
C LEU A 590 23.08 -11.85 -5.85
N VAL A 591 24.42 -11.84 -5.88
CA VAL A 591 25.23 -10.78 -5.25
C VAL A 591 25.01 -9.42 -5.92
N THR A 592 24.96 -9.38 -7.25
CA THR A 592 24.68 -8.15 -8.01
C THR A 592 23.27 -7.66 -7.74
N THR A 593 22.28 -8.55 -7.75
CA THR A 593 20.88 -8.23 -7.46
C THR A 593 20.70 -7.68 -6.06
N GLU A 594 21.31 -8.32 -5.06
CA GLU A 594 21.29 -7.85 -3.67
C GLU A 594 21.94 -6.47 -3.53
N TYR A 595 23.09 -6.27 -4.17
CA TYR A 595 23.77 -4.97 -4.18
C TYR A 595 22.88 -3.89 -4.82
N LEU A 596 22.28 -4.17 -5.98
CA LEU A 596 21.40 -3.22 -6.67
C LEU A 596 20.15 -2.91 -5.84
N TYR A 597 19.56 -3.92 -5.20
CA TYR A 597 18.41 -3.73 -4.32
C TYR A 597 18.73 -2.81 -3.13
N LYS A 598 19.88 -3.00 -2.48
CA LYS A 598 20.29 -2.22 -1.29
C LYS A 598 20.71 -0.79 -1.64
N HIS A 599 21.43 -0.59 -2.75
CA HIS A 599 22.05 0.69 -3.10
C HIS A 599 21.21 1.56 -4.05
N PHE A 600 20.16 1.03 -4.67
CA PHE A 600 19.28 1.78 -5.58
C PHE A 600 17.80 1.72 -5.15
N PRO A 601 17.43 2.35 -4.01
CA PRO A 601 16.07 2.28 -3.46
C PRO A 601 14.99 2.96 -4.32
N ASN A 602 15.37 3.94 -5.14
CA ASN A 602 14.43 4.67 -6.00
C ASN A 602 14.15 3.96 -7.34
N HIS A 603 14.87 2.87 -7.63
CA HIS A 603 14.75 2.15 -8.89
C HIS A 603 13.68 1.06 -8.79
N HIS A 604 12.82 0.98 -9.81
CA HIS A 604 11.89 -0.12 -9.99
C HIS A 604 12.59 -1.34 -10.57
N GLU A 605 11.94 -2.50 -10.49
CA GLU A 605 12.39 -3.79 -11.05
C GLU A 605 12.99 -3.64 -12.46
N GLY A 606 12.25 -3.13 -13.45
CA GLY A 606 12.77 -2.96 -14.80
C GLY A 606 14.00 -2.03 -14.93
N HIS A 607 14.19 -1.06 -14.02
CA HIS A 607 15.40 -0.24 -14.00
C HIS A 607 16.59 -1.00 -13.38
N LEU A 608 16.33 -1.81 -12.35
CA LEU A 608 17.34 -2.67 -11.72
C LEU A 608 17.81 -3.74 -12.71
N SER A 609 16.90 -4.39 -13.44
CA SER A 609 17.24 -5.39 -14.45
C SER A 609 18.10 -4.81 -15.58
N LEU A 610 17.80 -3.59 -16.05
CA LEU A 610 18.65 -2.89 -17.03
C LEU A 610 20.04 -2.54 -16.48
N THR A 611 20.13 -2.21 -15.20
CA THR A 611 21.41 -1.90 -14.53
C THR A 611 22.22 -3.19 -14.30
N HIS A 612 21.55 -4.30 -14.03
CA HIS A 612 22.13 -5.62 -13.91
C HIS A 612 22.77 -6.05 -15.23
N VAL A 613 22.02 -5.98 -16.34
CA VAL A 613 22.49 -6.36 -17.68
C VAL A 613 23.64 -5.47 -18.19
N SER A 614 23.72 -4.21 -17.77
CA SER A 614 24.79 -3.30 -18.23
C SER A 614 26.08 -3.37 -17.41
N ARG A 615 26.04 -4.03 -16.23
CA ARG A 615 27.19 -4.17 -15.32
C ARG A 615 27.78 -5.58 -15.26
N LEU A 616 27.00 -6.59 -15.67
CA LEU A 616 27.52 -7.88 -16.13
C LEU A 616 28.17 -7.69 -17.51
#